data_AF-A0A851I984-F1
#
_entry.id   AF-A0A851I984-F1
#
_cell.length_a   1.000
_cell.length_b   1.000
_cell.length_c   1.000
_cell.angle_alpha   90.00
_cell.angle_beta   90.00
_cell.angle_gamma   90.00
#
_symmetry.space_group_name_H-M   'P 1'
#
loop_
_entity.id
_entity.type
_entity.pdbx_description
1 polymer ?
#
loop_
_entity_poly.entity_id
_entity_poly.type
_entity_poly.pdbx_seq_one_letter_code
_entity_poly.pdbx_strand_id
1 'polypeptide(L)'
;MKKKVKENRKLNKSIITNTKSSNNIKTAEPYNGSVHFRLDNISFESIKTNSGFTNYLKDIFEVHNYFVLLFDKFLKHMKNKKVGEIQHKGNHYHRIEGKNEKICREIVRKIRNQKEVSEDAEFYQFGIEGLRIITQKIDNVYDILFLDPHHLIYPSDKYNQKDRDNYNCCMINLNDRTNNIKNELEDLKIKFKN
;
A
#
# COMPACT_ATOMS: atom_id res chain seq x y z
N MET A 1 74.28 7.61 -31.43
CA MET A 1 73.44 8.56 -30.67
C MET A 1 72.10 8.74 -31.37
N LYS A 2 70.98 8.63 -30.61
CA LYS A 2 69.60 9.14 -30.82
C LYS A 2 69.05 9.20 -32.27
N LYS A 3 67.89 8.62 -32.63
CA LYS A 3 66.55 8.88 -32.07
C LYS A 3 65.57 7.74 -32.40
N LYS A 4 64.69 7.45 -31.43
CA LYS A 4 63.40 6.74 -31.61
C LYS A 4 62.41 7.68 -32.31
N VAL A 5 61.61 7.15 -33.23
CA VAL A 5 60.28 7.70 -33.59
C VAL A 5 59.29 6.52 -33.63
N LYS A 6 58.21 6.66 -32.85
CA LYS A 6 57.08 5.72 -32.76
C LYS A 6 56.12 5.98 -33.92
N GLU A 7 55.82 4.98 -34.74
CA GLU A 7 54.67 5.00 -35.65
C GLU A 7 53.48 4.27 -35.03
N ASN A 8 52.41 5.01 -34.75
CA ASN A 8 51.10 4.48 -34.39
C ASN A 8 50.37 4.04 -35.67
N ARG A 9 50.35 2.74 -35.97
CA ARG A 9 49.45 2.18 -36.98
C ARG A 9 48.06 1.95 -36.38
N LYS A 10 47.11 2.81 -36.74
CA LYS A 10 45.67 2.56 -36.60
C LYS A 10 45.32 1.32 -37.43
N LEU A 11 44.92 0.24 -36.76
CA LEU A 11 44.42 -0.96 -37.43
C LEU A 11 42.88 -0.87 -37.52
N ASN A 12 42.38 -0.51 -38.70
CA ASN A 12 40.99 -0.75 -39.06
C ASN A 12 40.74 -2.26 -39.12
N LYS A 13 39.85 -2.76 -38.26
CA LYS A 13 39.23 -4.09 -38.42
C LYS A 13 37.72 -3.93 -38.36
N SER A 14 37.13 -3.78 -39.54
CA SER A 14 35.73 -4.10 -39.78
C SER A 14 35.63 -5.60 -40.08
N ILE A 15 35.12 -6.42 -39.15
CA ILE A 15 34.43 -7.68 -39.48
C ILE A 15 33.27 -7.86 -38.49
N ILE A 16 32.08 -7.93 -39.08
CA ILE A 16 30.76 -8.12 -38.52
C ILE A 16 30.63 -9.53 -37.92
N THR A 17 29.98 -9.68 -36.76
CA THR A 17 28.92 -10.70 -36.59
C THR A 17 27.85 -10.17 -35.64
N ASN A 18 26.69 -9.87 -36.22
CA ASN A 18 25.43 -9.67 -35.52
C ASN A 18 25.08 -10.96 -34.76
N THR A 19 25.35 -11.03 -33.46
CA THR A 19 24.61 -11.93 -32.60
C THR A 19 23.24 -11.29 -32.35
N LYS A 20 22.26 -11.76 -33.12
CA LYS A 20 20.83 -11.58 -32.82
C LYS A 20 20.62 -12.08 -31.39
N SER A 21 20.59 -11.16 -30.43
CA SER A 21 20.05 -11.43 -29.11
C SER A 21 18.61 -11.87 -29.33
N SER A 22 18.28 -13.02 -28.76
CA SER A 22 17.02 -13.72 -28.91
C SER A 22 15.85 -12.85 -28.48
N ASN A 23 15.26 -12.12 -29.43
CA ASN A 23 13.86 -11.76 -29.36
C ASN A 23 13.07 -13.07 -29.34
N ASN A 24 12.43 -13.36 -28.20
CA ASN A 24 11.16 -14.07 -28.03
C ASN A 24 11.10 -14.83 -26.69
N ILE A 25 11.38 -14.15 -25.57
CA ILE A 25 10.55 -14.44 -24.39
C ILE A 25 9.25 -13.71 -24.68
N LYS A 26 8.25 -14.43 -25.19
CA LYS A 26 6.87 -13.96 -25.14
C LYS A 26 6.53 -13.88 -23.66
N THR A 27 6.76 -12.71 -23.05
CA THR A 27 6.04 -12.36 -21.83
C THR A 27 4.58 -12.56 -22.18
N ALA A 28 3.90 -13.50 -21.51
CA ALA A 28 2.48 -13.72 -21.71
C ALA A 28 1.80 -12.35 -21.69
N GLU A 29 1.01 -12.05 -22.73
CA GLU A 29 0.28 -10.80 -22.75
C GLU A 29 -0.50 -10.69 -21.44
N PRO A 30 -0.42 -9.54 -20.73
CA PRO A 30 -1.11 -9.40 -19.47
C PRO A 30 -2.60 -9.65 -19.72
N TYR A 31 -3.15 -10.62 -18.99
CA TYR A 31 -4.56 -10.99 -19.06
C TYR A 31 -5.42 -9.73 -18.93
N ASN A 32 -6.14 -9.38 -20.00
CA ASN A 32 -6.76 -8.05 -20.17
C ASN A 32 -8.17 -7.97 -19.53
N GLY A 33 -8.39 -8.75 -18.48
CA GLY A 33 -9.65 -8.79 -17.75
C GLY A 33 -9.90 -7.55 -16.90
N SER A 34 -11.15 -7.36 -16.51
CA SER A 34 -11.52 -6.35 -15.52
C SER A 34 -10.93 -6.69 -14.15
N VAL A 35 -10.58 -5.66 -13.40
CA VAL A 35 -10.15 -5.77 -12.00
C VAL A 35 -11.38 -5.97 -11.13
N HIS A 36 -11.36 -6.97 -10.25
CA HIS A 36 -12.43 -7.22 -9.30
C HIS A 36 -11.93 -7.00 -7.88
N PHE A 37 -12.66 -6.21 -7.08
CA PHE A 37 -12.39 -6.04 -5.65
C PHE A 37 -13.37 -6.84 -4.82
N ARG A 38 -12.87 -7.57 -3.83
CA ARG A 38 -13.66 -8.20 -2.77
C ARG A 38 -13.38 -7.50 -1.44
N LEU A 39 -14.40 -7.47 -0.59
CA LEU A 39 -14.32 -6.95 0.77
C LEU A 39 -14.58 -8.05 1.81
N ASP A 40 -14.63 -9.32 1.40
CA ASP A 40 -15.02 -10.45 2.25
C ASP A 40 -14.11 -10.57 3.48
N ASN A 41 -12.85 -10.16 3.34
CA ASN A 41 -11.81 -10.29 4.36
C ASN A 41 -11.26 -8.96 4.87
N ILE A 42 -11.93 -7.84 4.55
CA ILE A 42 -11.47 -6.54 5.04
C ILE A 42 -11.64 -6.46 6.55
N SER A 43 -10.60 -6.01 7.23
CA SER A 43 -10.68 -5.61 8.63
C SER A 43 -10.45 -4.12 8.79
N PHE A 44 -11.32 -3.54 9.60
CA PHE A 44 -11.24 -2.18 10.10
C PHE A 44 -10.78 -2.14 11.57
N GLU A 45 -10.38 -3.29 12.13
CA GLU A 45 -9.81 -3.35 13.47
C GLU A 45 -8.47 -2.61 13.52
N SER A 46 -8.25 -1.83 14.59
CA SER A 46 -7.02 -1.09 14.78
C SER A 46 -6.01 -1.87 15.61
N ILE A 47 -4.81 -2.06 15.06
CA ILE A 47 -3.74 -2.81 15.68
C ILE A 47 -2.47 -1.97 15.82
N LYS A 48 -1.59 -2.39 16.73
CA LYS A 48 -0.18 -1.98 16.78
C LYS A 48 0.71 -3.22 16.59
N THR A 49 1.71 -3.15 15.73
CA THR A 49 2.66 -4.25 15.48
C THR A 49 4.01 -3.99 16.14
N ASN A 50 4.80 -5.04 16.29
CA ASN A 50 6.17 -4.90 16.81
C ASN A 50 7.08 -4.21 15.78
N SER A 51 6.70 -4.29 14.50
CA SER A 51 7.32 -3.57 13.39
C SER A 51 6.98 -2.06 13.36
N GLY A 52 6.18 -1.55 14.31
CA GLY A 52 5.81 -0.14 14.40
C GLY A 52 4.66 0.29 13.49
N PHE A 53 3.97 -0.67 12.87
CA PHE A 53 2.72 -0.38 12.15
C PHE A 53 1.60 -0.05 13.14
N THR A 54 0.80 0.94 12.78
CA THR A 54 -0.46 1.28 13.45
C THR A 54 -1.44 1.79 12.39
N ASN A 55 -2.70 1.40 12.50
CA ASN A 55 -3.82 1.97 11.74
C ASN A 55 -4.84 2.64 12.68
N TYR A 56 -4.43 2.97 13.91
CA TYR A 56 -5.19 3.86 14.77
C TYR A 56 -5.25 5.26 14.18
N LEU A 57 -6.40 5.90 14.27
CA LEU A 57 -6.66 7.22 13.73
C LEU A 57 -6.71 8.27 14.83
N LYS A 58 -6.54 9.52 14.43
CA LYS A 58 -6.62 10.70 15.28
C LYS A 58 -7.99 10.83 15.92
N ASP A 59 -9.06 10.71 15.12
CA ASP A 59 -10.44 10.94 15.52
C ASP A 59 -11.46 10.37 14.52
N ILE A 60 -12.74 10.52 14.86
CA ILE A 60 -13.88 10.05 14.04
C ILE A 60 -14.01 10.77 12.70
N PHE A 61 -13.53 12.01 12.58
CA PHE A 61 -13.57 12.74 11.31
C PHE A 61 -12.54 12.16 10.34
N GLU A 62 -11.36 11.79 10.85
CA GLU A 62 -10.36 11.06 10.06
C GLU A 62 -10.89 9.68 9.64
N VAL A 63 -11.59 8.95 10.52
CA VAL A 63 -12.28 7.70 10.15
C VAL A 63 -13.26 7.92 9.00
N HIS A 64 -14.13 8.94 9.13
CA HIS A 64 -15.11 9.26 8.09
C HIS A 64 -14.44 9.59 6.76
N ASN A 65 -13.38 10.40 6.78
CA ASN A 65 -12.62 10.74 5.58
C ASN A 65 -12.07 9.49 4.88
N TYR A 66 -11.48 8.54 5.63
CA TYR A 66 -10.96 7.33 5.03
C TYR A 66 -12.04 6.39 4.48
N PHE A 67 -13.22 6.35 5.10
CA PHE A 67 -14.36 5.62 4.53
C PHE A 67 -14.85 6.26 3.22
N VAL A 68 -14.91 7.59 3.14
CA VAL A 68 -15.22 8.30 1.90
C VAL A 68 -14.17 8.01 0.83
N LEU A 69 -12.88 8.04 1.17
CA LEU A 69 -11.80 7.69 0.24
C LEU A 69 -11.92 6.25 -0.28
N LEU A 70 -12.23 5.28 0.58
CA LEU A 70 -12.38 3.88 0.20
C LEU A 70 -13.63 3.64 -0.67
N PHE A 71 -14.81 3.98 -0.16
CA PHE A 71 -16.07 3.58 -0.79
C PHE A 71 -16.50 4.52 -1.91
N ASP A 72 -16.36 5.83 -1.70
CA ASP A 72 -16.85 6.82 -2.66
C ASP A 72 -15.83 7.10 -3.76
N LYS A 73 -14.55 7.20 -3.43
CA LYS A 73 -13.52 7.52 -4.43
C LYS A 73 -12.88 6.29 -5.03
N PHE A 74 -12.25 5.44 -4.22
CA PHE A 74 -11.44 4.32 -4.70
C PHE A 74 -12.26 3.28 -5.44
N LEU A 75 -13.27 2.69 -4.80
CA LEU A 75 -14.06 1.61 -5.42
C LEU A 75 -14.78 2.10 -6.69
N LYS A 76 -15.26 3.35 -6.71
CA LYS A 76 -15.85 3.95 -7.91
C LYS A 76 -14.82 4.16 -9.02
N HIS A 77 -13.64 4.67 -8.70
CA HIS A 77 -12.55 4.86 -9.67
C HIS A 77 -12.11 3.53 -10.30
N MET A 78 -12.10 2.46 -9.51
CA MET A 78 -11.61 1.15 -9.94
C MET A 78 -12.64 0.28 -10.67
N LYS A 79 -13.95 0.59 -10.55
CA LYS A 79 -15.06 -0.24 -11.05
C LYS A 79 -14.91 -0.71 -12.50
N ASN A 80 -14.31 0.11 -13.36
CA ASN A 80 -14.20 -0.17 -14.80
C ASN A 80 -12.74 -0.33 -15.27
N LYS A 81 -11.79 -0.44 -14.33
CA LYS A 81 -10.38 -0.57 -14.67
C LYS A 81 -10.03 -1.98 -15.09
N LYS A 82 -9.20 -2.09 -16.14
CA LYS A 82 -8.59 -3.36 -16.56
C LYS A 82 -7.27 -3.58 -15.86
N VAL A 83 -6.88 -4.85 -15.76
CA VAL A 83 -5.60 -5.26 -15.14
C VAL A 83 -4.41 -4.55 -15.81
N GLY A 84 -4.40 -4.41 -17.13
CA GLY A 84 -3.34 -3.70 -17.85
C GLY A 84 -3.21 -2.21 -17.49
N GLU A 85 -4.32 -1.55 -17.12
CA GLU A 85 -4.31 -0.12 -16.74
C GLU A 85 -3.67 0.12 -15.37
N ILE A 86 -3.73 -0.88 -14.47
CA ILE A 86 -3.23 -0.76 -13.09
C ILE A 86 -1.83 -1.36 -12.92
N GLN A 87 -1.33 -2.12 -13.90
CA GLN A 87 -0.01 -2.73 -13.88
C GLN A 87 1.13 -1.80 -14.34
N HIS A 88 0.80 -0.60 -14.84
CA HIS A 88 1.83 0.38 -15.17
C HIS A 88 2.48 0.92 -13.89
N LYS A 89 3.82 1.05 -13.91
CA LYS A 89 4.71 1.43 -12.79
C LYS A 89 4.48 2.86 -12.25
N GLY A 90 3.28 3.14 -11.75
CA GLY A 90 2.98 4.32 -10.95
C GLY A 90 3.14 4.02 -9.46
N ASN A 91 3.49 5.04 -8.67
CA ASN A 91 3.70 4.92 -7.21
C ASN A 91 2.46 4.47 -6.43
N HIS A 92 1.29 4.43 -7.08
CA HIS A 92 0.01 4.17 -6.44
C HIS A 92 -0.48 2.73 -6.58
N TYR A 93 0.11 1.91 -7.46
CA TYR A 93 -0.30 0.52 -7.67
C TYR A 93 0.92 -0.36 -7.84
N HIS A 94 1.26 -1.16 -6.83
CA HIS A 94 2.41 -2.05 -6.94
C HIS A 94 2.28 -3.27 -6.03
N ARG A 95 2.96 -4.32 -6.46
CA ARG A 95 3.18 -5.52 -5.66
C ARG A 95 4.08 -5.19 -4.46
N ILE A 96 3.71 -5.73 -3.30
CA ILE A 96 4.48 -5.62 -2.06
C ILE A 96 5.36 -6.85 -1.93
N GLU A 97 6.67 -6.64 -1.75
CA GLU A 97 7.66 -7.71 -1.73
C GLU A 97 8.67 -7.54 -0.58
N GLY A 98 9.40 -8.61 -0.27
CA GLY A 98 10.54 -8.58 0.64
C GLY A 98 10.16 -8.23 2.08
N LYS A 99 10.82 -7.22 2.66
CA LYS A 99 10.60 -6.86 4.08
C LYS A 99 9.18 -6.33 4.34
N ASN A 100 8.57 -5.64 3.38
CA ASN A 100 7.26 -5.03 3.54
C ASN A 100 6.14 -6.07 3.44
N GLU A 101 6.35 -7.12 2.64
CA GLU A 101 5.47 -8.28 2.58
C GLU A 101 5.42 -9.00 3.94
N LYS A 102 6.56 -9.15 4.62
CA LYS A 102 6.63 -9.72 5.98
C LYS A 102 5.80 -8.92 6.99
N ILE A 103 5.82 -7.58 6.89
CA ILE A 103 4.98 -6.70 7.72
C ILE A 103 3.50 -6.95 7.44
N CYS A 104 3.10 -7.05 6.16
CA CYS A 104 1.72 -7.36 5.79
C CYS A 104 1.26 -8.71 6.37
N ARG A 105 2.11 -9.74 6.28
CA ARG A 105 1.83 -11.05 6.87
C ARG A 105 1.69 -10.99 8.40
N GLU A 106 2.52 -10.20 9.09
CA GLU A 106 2.38 -9.96 10.54
C GLU A 106 1.03 -9.31 10.88
N ILE A 107 0.67 -8.24 10.16
CA ILE A 107 -0.58 -7.50 10.35
C ILE A 107 -1.78 -8.43 10.18
N VAL A 108 -1.81 -9.19 9.08
CA VAL A 108 -2.95 -10.06 8.78
C VAL A 108 -3.08 -11.19 9.81
N ARG A 109 -1.96 -11.76 10.29
CA ARG A 109 -1.98 -12.77 11.36
C ARG A 109 -2.59 -12.22 12.65
N LYS A 110 -2.29 -10.97 13.02
CA LYS A 110 -2.88 -10.31 14.19
C LYS A 110 -4.39 -10.06 14.00
N ILE A 111 -4.77 -9.52 12.85
CA ILE A 111 -6.16 -9.14 12.56
C ILE A 111 -7.09 -10.37 12.42
N ARG A 112 -6.63 -11.43 11.76
CA ARG A 112 -7.49 -12.56 11.39
C ARG A 112 -7.43 -13.73 12.37
N ASN A 113 -6.86 -13.53 13.56
CA ASN A 113 -6.68 -14.59 14.57
C ASN A 113 -6.21 -15.91 13.93
N GLN A 114 -5.09 -15.86 13.20
CA GLN A 114 -4.43 -17.02 12.57
C GLN A 114 -5.13 -17.69 11.38
N LYS A 115 -6.24 -17.16 10.82
CA LYS A 115 -6.68 -17.61 9.49
C LYS A 115 -5.69 -17.15 8.44
N GLU A 116 -4.84 -18.08 7.99
CA GLU A 116 -3.73 -17.78 7.10
C GLU A 116 -4.23 -17.17 5.79
N VAL A 117 -3.52 -16.13 5.37
CA VAL A 117 -3.45 -15.74 3.96
C VAL A 117 -2.69 -16.85 3.26
N SER A 118 -3.21 -17.36 2.13
CA SER A 118 -2.53 -18.38 1.33
C SER A 118 -1.05 -18.05 1.19
N GLU A 119 -0.16 -19.03 1.34
CA GLU A 119 1.28 -18.80 1.16
C GLU A 119 1.59 -18.20 -0.21
N ASP A 120 0.82 -18.63 -1.22
CA ASP A 120 0.91 -18.17 -2.61
C ASP A 120 0.28 -16.79 -2.88
N ALA A 121 -0.36 -16.18 -1.88
CA ALA A 121 -1.02 -14.89 -2.07
C ALA A 121 0.00 -13.77 -2.27
N GLU A 122 -0.16 -13.03 -3.35
CA GLU A 122 0.63 -11.84 -3.63
C GLU A 122 -0.02 -10.62 -2.99
N PHE A 123 0.75 -9.85 -2.22
CA PHE A 123 0.25 -8.59 -1.65
C PHE A 123 0.37 -7.46 -2.66
N TYR A 124 -0.66 -6.63 -2.75
CA TYR A 124 -0.69 -5.43 -3.57
C TYR A 124 -1.15 -4.23 -2.77
N GLN A 125 -0.51 -3.09 -3.02
CA GLN A 125 -0.90 -1.79 -2.47
C GLN A 125 -1.59 -0.95 -3.54
N PHE A 126 -2.72 -0.35 -3.16
CA PHE A 126 -3.42 0.68 -3.92
C PHE A 126 -3.42 1.99 -3.13
N GLY A 127 -2.98 3.09 -3.73
CA GLY A 127 -2.89 4.40 -3.09
C GLY A 127 -3.93 5.37 -3.61
N ILE A 128 -4.62 6.07 -2.71
CA ILE A 128 -5.55 7.14 -3.04
C ILE A 128 -5.48 8.25 -1.98
N GLU A 129 -5.12 9.47 -2.39
CA GLU A 129 -5.16 10.67 -1.52
C GLU A 129 -4.63 10.47 -0.08
N GLY A 130 -3.49 9.78 0.07
CA GLY A 130 -2.88 9.54 1.39
C GLY A 130 -3.39 8.31 2.14
N LEU A 131 -4.36 7.57 1.58
CA LEU A 131 -4.76 6.24 2.04
C LEU A 131 -4.06 5.18 1.21
N ARG A 132 -3.50 4.17 1.86
CA ARG A 132 -3.07 2.92 1.22
C ARG A 132 -4.03 1.80 1.57
N ILE A 133 -4.43 1.05 0.55
CA ILE A 133 -5.36 -0.08 0.62
C ILE A 133 -4.54 -1.32 0.30
N ILE A 134 -4.51 -2.25 1.25
CA ILE A 134 -3.68 -3.46 1.14
C ILE A 134 -4.57 -4.63 0.79
N THR A 135 -4.17 -5.35 -0.24
CA THR A 135 -4.93 -6.45 -0.83
C THR A 135 -4.07 -7.69 -0.93
N GLN A 136 -4.71 -8.85 -0.95
CA GLN A 136 -4.15 -10.06 -1.54
C GLN A 136 -4.73 -10.24 -2.94
N LYS A 137 -3.92 -10.73 -3.88
CA LYS A 137 -4.32 -11.00 -5.26
C LYS A 137 -4.30 -12.50 -5.53
N ILE A 138 -5.39 -12.99 -6.11
CA ILE A 138 -5.50 -14.31 -6.73
C ILE A 138 -6.10 -14.06 -8.11
N ASP A 139 -5.36 -14.42 -9.16
CA ASP A 139 -5.68 -14.06 -10.55
C ASP A 139 -5.95 -12.56 -10.74
N ASN A 140 -7.16 -12.18 -11.14
CA ASN A 140 -7.65 -10.81 -11.37
C ASN A 140 -8.57 -10.31 -10.24
N VAL A 141 -8.61 -11.02 -9.11
CA VAL A 141 -9.36 -10.67 -7.92
C VAL A 141 -8.43 -10.13 -6.84
N TYR A 142 -8.72 -8.92 -6.39
CA TYR A 142 -8.04 -8.22 -5.30
C TYR A 142 -8.96 -8.21 -4.09
N ASP A 143 -8.61 -8.98 -3.08
CA ASP A 143 -9.37 -9.03 -1.83
C ASP A 143 -8.74 -8.06 -0.84
N ILE A 144 -9.50 -7.04 -0.43
CA ILE A 144 -9.02 -5.99 0.47
C ILE A 144 -8.91 -6.57 1.88
N LEU A 145 -7.74 -6.42 2.48
CA LEU A 145 -7.42 -6.99 3.78
C LEU A 145 -7.45 -5.94 4.89
N PHE A 146 -6.77 -4.82 4.68
CA PHE A 146 -6.67 -3.75 5.68
C PHE A 146 -6.21 -2.43 5.04
N LEU A 147 -6.24 -1.36 5.84
CA LEU A 147 -5.86 -0.01 5.44
C LEU A 147 -4.57 0.42 6.14
N ASP A 148 -3.69 1.11 5.40
CA ASP A 148 -2.48 1.78 5.90
C ASP A 148 -2.63 3.31 5.75
N PRO A 149 -3.34 3.98 6.68
CA PRO A 149 -3.61 5.42 6.63
C PRO A 149 -2.34 6.26 6.86
N HIS A 150 -1.32 5.69 7.51
CA HIS A 150 -0.12 6.41 7.96
C HIS A 150 1.12 6.12 7.13
N HIS A 151 0.95 5.43 6.00
CA HIS A 151 2.03 5.07 5.09
C HIS A 151 3.16 4.24 5.73
N LEU A 152 2.81 3.41 6.71
CA LEU A 152 3.74 2.68 7.55
C LEU A 152 4.35 1.42 6.93
N ILE A 153 3.73 0.85 5.89
CA ILE A 153 4.31 -0.31 5.19
C ILE A 153 5.53 0.09 4.37
N TYR A 154 5.49 1.26 3.74
CA TYR A 154 6.62 1.89 3.06
C TYR A 154 6.97 3.18 3.79
N PRO A 155 7.69 3.09 4.92
CA PRO A 155 8.08 4.25 5.69
C PRO A 155 8.97 5.17 4.83
N SER A 156 8.66 6.46 4.81
CA SER A 156 9.55 7.48 4.26
C SER A 156 10.24 8.21 5.41
N ASP A 157 11.57 8.28 5.36
CA ASP A 157 12.38 8.98 6.38
C ASP A 157 11.99 10.45 6.59
N LYS A 158 11.29 11.06 5.61
CA LYS A 158 10.90 12.48 5.62
C LYS A 158 9.51 12.77 6.22
N TYR A 159 8.62 11.78 6.30
CA TYR A 159 7.19 12.02 6.57
C TYR A 159 6.60 11.16 7.70
N ASN A 160 7.40 10.30 8.33
CA ASN A 160 6.98 9.50 9.48
C ASN A 160 7.03 10.32 10.77
N GLN A 161 6.06 11.19 10.99
CA GLN A 161 5.93 11.95 12.23
C GLN A 161 5.49 11.06 13.41
N LYS A 162 5.98 11.41 14.61
CA LYS A 162 5.75 10.76 15.92
C LYS A 162 4.30 10.84 16.42
N ASP A 163 3.46 11.67 15.82
CA ASP A 163 2.15 12.02 16.42
C ASP A 163 1.17 10.85 16.44
N ARG A 164 1.31 9.89 15.52
CA ARG A 164 0.43 8.70 15.42
C ARG A 164 0.60 7.70 16.56
N ASP A 165 1.67 7.77 17.34
CA ASP A 165 1.85 6.87 18.49
C ASP A 165 0.76 7.11 19.55
N ASN A 166 0.26 8.35 19.62
CA ASN A 166 -0.81 8.80 20.52
C ASN A 166 -2.22 8.59 19.95
N TYR A 167 -2.35 8.16 18.69
CA TYR A 167 -3.66 7.91 18.09
C TYR A 167 -4.27 6.65 18.69
N ASN A 168 -5.57 6.73 19.00
CA ASN A 168 -6.32 5.68 19.68
C ASN A 168 -7.74 5.49 19.12
N CYS A 169 -8.13 6.22 18.07
CA CYS A 169 -9.44 6.04 17.45
C CYS A 169 -9.42 4.81 16.54
N CYS A 170 -10.31 3.85 16.81
CA CYS A 170 -10.48 2.66 16.00
C CYS A 170 -11.67 2.81 15.04
N MET A 171 -11.53 2.36 13.79
CA MET A 171 -12.58 2.50 12.78
C MET A 171 -13.87 1.73 13.12
N ILE A 172 -13.79 0.67 13.93
CA ILE A 172 -14.95 -0.13 14.38
C ILE A 172 -15.45 0.24 15.77
N ASN A 173 -14.61 0.86 16.62
CA ASN A 173 -15.00 1.27 17.96
C ASN A 173 -15.03 2.80 18.07
N LEU A 174 -16.06 3.39 17.44
CA LEU A 174 -16.29 4.83 17.45
C LEU A 174 -16.84 5.35 18.80
N ASN A 175 -17.25 4.45 19.70
CA ASN A 175 -17.97 4.78 20.93
C ASN A 175 -17.09 5.43 22.00
N ASP A 176 -15.78 5.20 22.00
CA ASP A 176 -14.90 5.64 23.10
C ASP A 176 -14.73 7.16 23.17
N ARG A 177 -14.96 7.89 22.07
CA ARG A 177 -14.90 9.37 22.07
C ARG A 177 -16.24 10.07 22.09
N THR A 178 -17.30 9.47 21.54
CA THR A 178 -18.65 10.05 21.63
C THR A 178 -19.11 10.15 23.08
N ASN A 179 -18.74 9.17 23.91
CA ASN A 179 -19.02 9.22 25.35
C ASN A 179 -18.20 10.30 26.06
N ASN A 180 -16.91 10.47 25.72
CA ASN A 180 -16.10 11.55 26.28
C ASN A 180 -16.61 12.95 25.87
N ILE A 181 -16.97 13.15 24.60
CA ILE A 181 -17.56 14.42 24.12
C ILE A 181 -18.90 14.70 24.80
N LYS A 182 -19.75 13.67 25.00
CA LYS A 182 -20.99 13.81 25.77
C LYS A 182 -20.71 14.24 27.21
N ASN A 183 -19.74 13.60 27.86
CA ASN A 183 -19.38 13.93 29.24
C ASN A 183 -18.82 15.37 29.34
N GLU A 184 -17.92 15.78 28.45
CA GLU A 184 -17.38 17.15 28.40
C GLU A 184 -18.48 18.20 28.13
N LEU A 185 -19.46 17.88 27.27
CA LEU A 185 -20.60 18.76 27.02
C LEU A 185 -21.53 18.88 28.23
N GLU A 186 -21.77 17.79 28.97
CA GLU A 186 -22.54 17.84 30.21
C GLU A 186 -21.81 18.62 31.31
N ASP A 187 -20.49 18.46 31.45
CA ASP A 187 -19.68 19.23 32.39
C ASP A 187 -19.69 20.74 32.08
N LEU A 188 -19.64 21.11 30.80
CA LEU A 188 -19.80 22.49 30.36
C LEU A 188 -21.20 23.03 30.67
N LYS A 189 -22.27 22.26 30.42
CA LYS A 189 -23.65 22.66 30.75
C LYS A 189 -23.84 22.90 32.24
N ILE A 190 -23.21 22.10 33.10
CA ILE A 190 -23.25 22.28 34.56
C ILE A 190 -22.54 23.58 34.96
N LYS A 191 -21.36 23.86 34.37
CA LYS A 191 -20.62 25.11 34.62
C LYS A 191 -21.36 26.38 34.22
N PHE A 192 -22.20 26.33 33.18
CA PHE A 192 -22.99 27.49 32.73
C PHE A 192 -24.36 27.62 33.43
N LYS A 193 -24.74 26.66 34.30
CA LYS A 193 -25.98 26.70 35.09
C LYS A 193 -25.79 27.20 36.53
N ASN A 194 -24.54 27.32 36.99
CA ASN A 194 -24.16 27.90 38.28
C ASN A 194 -23.49 29.26 38.05
#